data_AF-A0A2I0TCY5-F1
#
_entry.id   AF-A0A2I0TCY5-F1
#
_cell.length_a   1.000
_cell.length_b   1.000
_cell.length_c   1.000
_cell.angle_alpha   90.00
_cell.angle_beta   90.00
_cell.angle_gamma   90.00
#
_symmetry.space_group_name_H-M   'P 1'
#
loop_
_entity.id
_entity.type
_entity.pdbx_description
1 polymer ?
#
loop_
_entity_poly.entity_id
_entity_poly.type
_entity_poly.pdbx_seq_one_letter_code
_entity_poly.pdbx_strand_id
1 'polypeptide(L)'
;MSNSPSAKEVFKERIGYAHLYEVLRSQGQPTQRLLQELLNMAVEGDHSSFPVRPIRNEQPLLILLAWLPALACRELQVFLSGQLRRLCEASLPSRLTCVKAGMVGCLLGALATEPALPAACSENLLELLRALGSLSIRPGELRQLLRLLRRERGRGPHPYTAPVIRALLGMARVEGPPRALQCFDLTPGMAGIMVPAVQKWPGGAFAFHAWLCLSEEEPEPLVRPKRRQLYSFFTAGGTGFEAFFTAGGVLVVAVCTKKDYMTVALPEFAFNDSAWHCVDIVHVAGRRPFGQNIVSIYADGHLRKTAQLRFPSLHEACRNNICLDLSPGHGLDGRLTGHKVVNWDIKVH
;
A
#
# COMPACT_ATOMS: atom_id res chain seq x y z
N MET A 1 -16.12 -18.13 6.91
CA MET A 1 -15.30 -17.31 5.97
C MET A 1 -13.99 -16.84 6.60
N SER A 2 -13.95 -16.49 7.89
CA SER A 2 -12.71 -16.07 8.57
C SER A 2 -11.56 -17.07 8.32
N ASN A 3 -10.38 -16.54 8.00
CA ASN A 3 -9.13 -17.28 7.79
C ASN A 3 -9.15 -18.36 6.69
N SER A 4 -10.15 -18.37 5.81
CA SER A 4 -10.24 -19.32 4.68
C SER A 4 -10.39 -18.57 3.35
N PRO A 5 -9.30 -18.41 2.57
CA PRO A 5 -9.36 -17.80 1.24
C PRO A 5 -10.31 -18.55 0.31
N SER A 6 -10.28 -19.89 0.32
CA SER A 6 -11.16 -20.71 -0.51
C SER A 6 -12.65 -20.50 -0.20
N ALA A 7 -13.02 -20.41 1.08
CA ALA A 7 -14.41 -20.13 1.45
C ALA A 7 -14.86 -18.73 1.01
N LYS A 8 -13.97 -17.74 1.02
CA LYS A 8 -14.27 -16.38 0.54
C LYS A 8 -14.48 -16.34 -0.97
N GLU A 9 -13.64 -17.04 -1.73
CA GLU A 9 -13.80 -17.12 -3.19
C GLU A 9 -15.10 -17.84 -3.55
N VAL A 10 -15.41 -18.97 -2.91
CA VAL A 10 -16.70 -19.67 -3.12
C VAL A 10 -17.89 -18.78 -2.76
N PHE A 11 -17.80 -18.00 -1.67
CA PHE A 11 -18.85 -17.05 -1.31
C PHE A 11 -19.01 -15.96 -2.37
N LYS A 12 -17.90 -15.36 -2.84
CA LYS A 12 -17.91 -14.33 -3.89
C LYS A 12 -18.53 -14.85 -5.18
N GLU A 13 -18.20 -16.08 -5.59
CA GLU A 13 -18.71 -16.68 -6.82
C GLU A 13 -20.18 -17.09 -6.73
N ARG A 14 -20.62 -17.66 -5.60
CA ARG A 14 -21.97 -18.26 -5.48
C ARG A 14 -23.03 -17.31 -4.96
N ILE A 15 -22.66 -16.41 -4.05
CA ILE A 15 -23.59 -15.50 -3.39
C ILE A 15 -23.22 -14.07 -3.79
N GLY A 16 -21.98 -13.67 -3.54
CA GLY A 16 -21.50 -12.33 -3.82
C GLY A 16 -21.99 -11.29 -2.81
N TYR A 17 -21.20 -10.24 -2.64
CA TYR A 17 -21.52 -9.15 -1.72
C TYR A 17 -22.71 -8.30 -2.17
N ALA A 18 -22.95 -8.21 -3.47
CA ALA A 18 -24.12 -7.52 -4.02
C ALA A 18 -25.43 -8.18 -3.59
N HIS A 19 -25.54 -9.51 -3.75
CA HIS A 19 -26.74 -10.25 -3.34
C HIS A 19 -26.92 -10.23 -1.81
N LEU A 20 -25.82 -10.38 -1.04
CA LEU A 20 -25.87 -10.23 0.42
C LEU A 20 -26.47 -8.88 0.81
N TYR A 21 -26.04 -7.79 0.17
CA TYR A 21 -26.57 -6.46 0.45
C TYR A 21 -28.06 -6.34 0.13
N GLU A 22 -28.51 -6.88 -1.00
CA GLU A 22 -29.92 -6.87 -1.38
C GLU A 22 -30.80 -7.61 -0.37
N VAL A 23 -30.37 -8.80 0.06
CA VAL A 23 -31.08 -9.60 1.07
C VAL A 23 -31.11 -8.89 2.41
N LEU A 24 -29.99 -8.33 2.86
CA LEU A 24 -29.94 -7.60 4.13
C LEU A 24 -30.86 -6.37 4.10
N ARG A 25 -30.88 -5.64 2.98
CA ARG A 25 -31.75 -4.47 2.79
C ARG A 25 -33.23 -4.87 2.76
N SER A 26 -33.58 -6.05 2.26
CA SER A 26 -34.96 -6.52 2.21
C SER A 26 -35.54 -6.85 3.60
N GLN A 27 -34.69 -7.04 4.62
CA GLN A 27 -35.11 -7.31 6.00
C GLN A 27 -35.46 -6.03 6.80
N GLY A 28 -35.37 -4.85 6.17
CA GLY A 28 -35.68 -3.58 6.82
C GLY A 28 -34.46 -2.94 7.52
N GLN A 29 -34.71 -2.24 8.63
CA GLN A 29 -33.65 -1.50 9.32
C GLN A 29 -32.70 -2.45 10.07
N PRO A 30 -31.37 -2.34 9.85
CA PRO A 30 -30.42 -3.20 10.54
C PRO A 30 -30.29 -2.82 12.01
N THR A 31 -30.06 -3.83 12.85
CA THR A 31 -29.71 -3.62 14.26
C THR A 31 -28.25 -3.18 14.38
N GLN A 32 -27.90 -2.48 15.46
CA GLN A 32 -26.50 -2.14 15.76
C GLN A 32 -25.60 -3.38 15.78
N ARG A 33 -26.10 -4.51 16.30
CA ARG A 33 -25.38 -5.78 16.33
C ARG A 33 -25.05 -6.27 14.92
N LEU A 34 -25.99 -6.21 13.98
CA LEU A 34 -25.73 -6.61 12.59
C LEU A 34 -24.65 -5.72 11.95
N LEU A 35 -24.69 -4.41 12.20
CA LEU A 35 -23.65 -3.49 11.72
C LEU A 35 -22.27 -3.85 12.30
N GLN A 36 -22.21 -4.18 13.59
CA GLN A 36 -20.99 -4.63 14.25
C GLN A 36 -20.46 -5.95 13.67
N GLU A 37 -21.32 -6.91 13.33
CA GLU A 37 -20.89 -8.16 12.70
C GLU A 37 -20.34 -7.94 11.28
N LEU A 38 -20.89 -6.98 10.52
CA LEU A 38 -20.33 -6.59 9.23
C LEU A 38 -18.97 -5.89 9.38
N LEU A 39 -18.79 -5.07 10.42
CA LEU A 39 -17.49 -4.48 10.76
C LEU A 39 -16.48 -5.58 11.18
N ASN A 40 -16.91 -6.54 12.00
CA ASN A 40 -16.10 -7.71 12.37
C ASN A 40 -15.70 -8.55 11.14
N MET A 41 -16.61 -8.68 10.17
CA MET A 41 -16.35 -9.37 8.92
C MET A 41 -15.28 -8.66 8.08
N ALA A 42 -15.17 -7.33 8.16
CA ALA A 42 -14.18 -6.56 7.43
C ALA A 42 -12.74 -6.77 7.94
N VAL A 43 -12.59 -6.98 9.26
CA VAL A 43 -11.28 -7.19 9.92
C VAL A 43 -11.01 -8.64 10.29
N GLU A 44 -11.96 -9.54 10.01
CA GLU A 44 -11.93 -10.97 10.41
C GLU A 44 -11.68 -11.19 11.90
N GLY A 45 -12.29 -10.36 12.74
CA GLY A 45 -12.13 -10.37 14.19
C GLY A 45 -12.93 -9.27 14.85
N ASP A 46 -12.58 -8.90 16.08
CA ASP A 46 -13.23 -7.79 16.78
C ASP A 46 -12.77 -6.43 16.21
N HIS A 47 -13.68 -5.68 15.61
CA HIS A 47 -13.45 -4.33 15.09
C HIS A 47 -13.16 -3.29 16.19
N SER A 48 -13.53 -3.58 17.44
CA SER A 48 -13.32 -2.67 18.57
C SER A 48 -11.98 -2.87 19.30
N SER A 49 -11.14 -3.80 18.83
CA SER A 49 -9.84 -4.07 19.45
C SER A 49 -8.89 -2.87 19.38
N PHE A 50 -7.96 -2.80 20.34
CA PHE A 50 -6.82 -1.89 20.31
C PHE A 50 -5.51 -2.68 20.43
N PRO A 51 -4.57 -2.57 19.47
CA PRO A 51 -4.65 -1.77 18.24
C PRO A 51 -5.76 -2.23 17.28
N VAL A 52 -6.13 -1.34 16.36
CA VAL A 52 -7.16 -1.63 15.35
C VAL A 52 -6.63 -2.69 14.39
N ARG A 53 -7.40 -3.77 14.21
CA ARG A 53 -7.05 -4.84 13.28
C ARG A 53 -7.01 -4.36 11.82
N PRO A 54 -6.11 -4.91 11.00
CA PRO A 54 -6.04 -4.56 9.58
C PRO A 54 -7.30 -5.00 8.83
N ILE A 55 -7.68 -4.24 7.81
CA ILE A 55 -8.78 -4.60 6.92
C ILE A 55 -8.36 -5.80 6.07
N ARG A 56 -9.06 -6.92 6.23
CA ARG A 56 -8.83 -8.17 5.47
C ARG A 56 -9.89 -8.41 4.40
N ASN A 57 -11.00 -7.69 4.50
CA ASN A 57 -12.11 -7.74 3.54
C ASN A 57 -12.77 -6.37 3.44
N GLU A 58 -12.58 -5.70 2.30
CA GLU A 58 -13.08 -4.35 2.05
C GLU A 58 -14.58 -4.30 1.73
N GLN A 59 -15.16 -5.39 1.24
CA GLN A 59 -16.53 -5.41 0.71
C GLN A 59 -17.62 -5.12 1.76
N PRO A 60 -17.56 -5.64 3.00
CA PRO A 60 -18.51 -5.25 4.05
C PRO A 60 -18.49 -3.75 4.34
N LEU A 61 -17.34 -3.08 4.24
CA LEU A 61 -17.24 -1.63 4.45
C LEU A 61 -17.96 -0.85 3.36
N LEU A 62 -17.86 -1.29 2.11
CA LEU A 62 -18.58 -0.69 0.98
C LEU A 62 -20.09 -0.87 1.13
N ILE A 63 -20.55 -2.06 1.56
CA ILE A 63 -21.96 -2.34 1.87
C ILE A 63 -22.45 -1.40 2.96
N LEU A 64 -21.73 -1.33 4.08
CA LEU A 64 -22.09 -0.49 5.21
C LEU A 64 -22.18 0.99 4.82
N LEU A 65 -21.24 1.46 4.02
CA LEU A 65 -21.21 2.84 3.54
C LEU A 65 -22.35 3.14 2.56
N ALA A 66 -22.70 2.20 1.68
CA ALA A 66 -23.85 2.33 0.78
C ALA A 66 -25.19 2.29 1.54
N TRP A 67 -25.26 1.55 2.65
CA TRP A 67 -26.46 1.46 3.48
C TRP A 67 -26.65 2.65 4.43
N LEU A 68 -25.55 3.29 4.83
CA LEU A 68 -25.52 4.35 5.85
C LEU A 68 -26.58 5.45 5.62
N PRO A 69 -26.77 6.03 4.41
CA PRO A 69 -27.79 7.06 4.20
C PRO A 69 -29.23 6.56 4.34
N ALA A 70 -29.47 5.28 4.10
CA ALA A 70 -30.79 4.67 4.18
C ALA A 70 -31.17 4.20 5.59
N LEU A 71 -30.29 4.35 6.59
CA LEU A 71 -30.61 4.05 7.98
C LEU A 71 -31.61 5.09 8.52
N ALA A 72 -32.74 4.62 9.06
CA ALA A 72 -33.77 5.50 9.62
C ALA A 72 -33.35 6.14 10.97
N CYS A 73 -32.49 5.47 11.74
CA CYS A 73 -32.00 5.95 13.05
C CYS A 73 -30.71 6.77 12.90
N ARG A 74 -30.76 8.02 13.36
CA ARG A 74 -29.63 8.97 13.29
C ARG A 74 -28.47 8.53 14.17
N GLU A 75 -28.75 7.93 15.31
CA GLU A 75 -27.74 7.41 16.23
C GLU A 75 -26.93 6.29 15.58
N LEU A 76 -27.58 5.41 14.80
CA LEU A 76 -26.89 4.38 14.02
C LEU A 76 -26.04 4.96 12.89
N GLN A 77 -26.51 6.02 12.21
CA GLN A 77 -25.72 6.71 11.18
C GLN A 77 -24.42 7.30 11.78
N VAL A 78 -24.54 7.96 12.94
CA VAL A 78 -23.38 8.53 13.65
C VAL A 78 -22.44 7.42 14.13
N PHE A 79 -22.96 6.39 14.79
CA PHE A 79 -22.18 5.23 15.22
C PHE A 79 -21.40 4.61 14.06
N LEU A 80 -22.10 4.27 12.97
CA LEU A 80 -21.50 3.59 11.83
C LEU A 80 -20.44 4.45 11.15
N SER A 81 -20.72 5.74 10.92
CA SER A 81 -19.74 6.66 10.32
C SER A 81 -18.46 6.76 11.15
N GLY A 82 -18.57 6.78 12.48
CA GLY A 82 -17.42 6.84 13.38
C GLY A 82 -16.58 5.56 13.35
N GLN A 83 -17.24 4.39 13.30
CA GLN A 83 -16.53 3.11 13.16
C GLN A 83 -15.84 2.96 11.80
N LEU A 84 -16.53 3.33 10.71
CA LEU A 84 -15.95 3.32 9.36
C LEU A 84 -14.70 4.18 9.30
N ARG A 85 -14.77 5.43 9.82
CA ARG A 85 -13.63 6.33 9.88
C ARG A 85 -12.47 5.71 10.68
N ARG A 86 -12.74 5.22 11.89
CA ARG A 86 -11.72 4.60 12.76
C ARG A 86 -10.99 3.45 12.07
N LEU A 87 -11.71 2.52 11.46
CA LEU A 87 -11.12 1.34 10.80
C LEU A 87 -10.32 1.73 9.56
N CYS A 88 -10.87 2.62 8.72
CA CYS A 88 -10.24 3.00 7.47
C CYS A 88 -9.01 3.89 7.69
N GLU A 89 -9.02 4.76 8.70
CA GLU A 89 -7.90 5.66 9.01
C GLU A 89 -6.82 5.02 9.89
N ALA A 90 -7.06 3.84 10.46
CA ALA A 90 -6.19 3.19 11.44
C ALA A 90 -4.73 3.03 10.99
N SER A 91 -4.49 2.76 9.71
CA SER A 91 -3.16 2.54 9.17
C SER A 91 -3.08 2.92 7.69
N LEU A 92 -1.86 3.12 7.17
CA LEU A 92 -1.66 3.36 5.73
C LEU A 92 -2.16 2.19 4.87
N PRO A 93 -1.87 0.91 5.20
CA PRO A 93 -2.45 -0.23 4.49
C PRO A 93 -3.98 -0.20 4.45
N SER A 94 -4.66 0.10 5.56
CA SER A 94 -6.13 0.21 5.60
C SER A 94 -6.64 1.27 4.61
N ARG A 95 -6.03 2.46 4.62
CA ARG A 95 -6.43 3.54 3.70
C ARG A 95 -6.20 3.15 2.23
N LEU A 96 -5.07 2.52 1.91
CA LEU A 96 -4.76 2.06 0.55
C LEU A 96 -5.74 0.98 0.08
N THR A 97 -6.10 0.03 0.94
CA THR A 97 -7.13 -0.98 0.67
C THR A 97 -8.47 -0.31 0.34
N CYS A 98 -8.91 0.67 1.15
CA CYS A 98 -10.15 1.41 0.90
C CYS A 98 -10.14 2.19 -0.43
N VAL A 99 -9.02 2.84 -0.77
CA VAL A 99 -8.86 3.55 -2.05
C VAL A 99 -8.89 2.60 -3.23
N LYS A 100 -8.19 1.46 -3.16
CA LYS A 100 -8.20 0.42 -4.20
C LYS A 100 -9.60 -0.14 -4.41
N ALA A 101 -10.36 -0.32 -3.33
CA ALA A 101 -11.75 -0.78 -3.31
C ALA A 101 -12.74 0.21 -3.96
N GLY A 102 -12.35 1.46 -4.21
CA GLY A 102 -13.26 2.50 -4.73
C GLY A 102 -14.14 3.14 -3.64
N MET A 103 -13.73 3.07 -2.36
CA MET A 103 -14.51 3.61 -1.25
C MET A 103 -14.73 5.12 -1.34
N VAL A 104 -13.84 5.87 -2.00
CA VAL A 104 -13.99 7.31 -2.23
C VAL A 104 -15.27 7.61 -3.03
N GLY A 105 -15.53 6.85 -4.10
CA GLY A 105 -16.77 6.97 -4.86
C GLY A 105 -18.02 6.66 -4.03
N CYS A 106 -17.97 5.64 -3.17
CA CYS A 106 -19.06 5.32 -2.24
C CYS A 106 -19.30 6.43 -1.21
N LEU A 107 -18.24 7.06 -0.68
CA LEU A 107 -18.34 8.18 0.27
C LEU A 107 -19.05 9.37 -0.36
N LEU A 108 -18.64 9.72 -1.58
CA LEU A 108 -19.25 10.80 -2.34
C LEU A 108 -20.70 10.49 -2.71
N GLY A 109 -21.02 9.23 -3.02
CA GLY A 109 -22.39 8.78 -3.21
C GLY A 109 -23.25 8.95 -1.95
N ALA A 110 -22.73 8.57 -0.79
CA ALA A 110 -23.41 8.72 0.50
C ALA A 110 -23.60 10.20 0.89
N LEU A 111 -22.63 11.06 0.62
CA LEU A 111 -22.73 12.51 0.85
C LEU A 111 -23.66 13.22 -0.14
N ALA A 112 -23.95 12.62 -1.29
CA ALA A 112 -24.83 13.19 -2.31
C ALA A 112 -26.32 12.82 -2.11
N THR A 113 -26.65 12.01 -1.09
CA THR A 113 -28.04 11.62 -0.82
C THR A 113 -28.83 12.75 -0.16
N GLU A 114 -30.13 12.79 -0.44
CA GLU A 114 -31.09 13.69 0.19
C GLU A 114 -32.09 12.88 1.05
N PRO A 115 -32.46 13.35 2.25
CA PRO A 115 -31.98 14.56 2.92
C PRO A 115 -30.52 14.42 3.41
N ALA A 116 -29.88 15.56 3.66
CA ALA A 116 -28.53 15.60 4.21
C ALA A 116 -28.39 14.77 5.49
N LEU A 117 -27.26 14.05 5.60
CA LEU A 117 -26.87 13.27 6.77
C LEU A 117 -26.71 14.16 8.01
N PRO A 118 -26.90 13.60 9.23
CA PRO A 118 -26.64 14.32 10.48
C PRO A 118 -25.22 14.91 10.51
N ALA A 119 -25.07 16.08 11.15
CA ALA A 119 -23.81 16.84 11.16
C ALA A 119 -22.60 15.96 11.53
N ALA A 120 -22.64 15.29 12.68
CA ALA A 120 -21.57 14.39 13.15
C ALA A 120 -21.28 13.23 12.17
N CYS A 121 -22.31 12.72 11.50
CA CYS A 121 -22.16 11.66 10.50
C CYS A 121 -21.43 12.19 9.26
N SER A 122 -21.88 13.33 8.73
CA SER A 122 -21.24 13.97 7.58
C SER A 122 -19.81 14.39 7.85
N GLU A 123 -19.51 14.90 9.05
CA GLU A 123 -18.15 15.25 9.49
C GLU A 123 -17.21 14.05 9.46
N ASN A 124 -17.65 12.89 9.98
CA ASN A 124 -16.86 11.66 9.91
C ASN A 124 -16.59 11.22 8.47
N LEU A 125 -17.59 11.29 7.59
CA LEU A 125 -17.42 10.92 6.18
C LEU A 125 -16.53 11.90 5.41
N LEU A 126 -16.57 13.19 5.75
CA LEU A 126 -15.76 14.24 5.12
C LEU A 126 -14.29 14.17 5.56
N GLU A 127 -14.03 13.88 6.84
CA GLU A 127 -12.67 13.60 7.32
C GLU A 127 -12.10 12.33 6.67
N LEU A 128 -12.91 11.26 6.59
CA LEU A 128 -12.51 10.05 5.89
C LEU A 128 -12.26 10.31 4.39
N LEU A 129 -13.11 11.11 3.74
CA LEU A 129 -12.92 11.54 2.36
C LEU A 129 -11.59 12.28 2.21
N ARG A 130 -11.26 13.22 3.12
CA ARG A 130 -9.96 13.92 3.14
C ARG A 130 -8.80 12.93 3.26
N ALA A 131 -8.87 11.99 4.20
CA ALA A 131 -7.81 11.01 4.45
C ALA A 131 -7.55 10.14 3.21
N LEU A 132 -8.59 9.55 2.62
CA LEU A 132 -8.49 8.69 1.44
C LEU A 132 -8.14 9.49 0.17
N GLY A 133 -8.78 10.65 -0.03
CA GLY A 133 -8.55 11.52 -1.18
C GLY A 133 -7.15 12.12 -1.21
N SER A 134 -6.47 12.23 -0.06
CA SER A 134 -5.05 12.62 -0.01
C SER A 134 -4.09 11.57 -0.58
N LEU A 135 -4.56 10.32 -0.78
CA LEU A 135 -3.78 9.24 -1.39
C LEU A 135 -4.07 9.11 -2.89
N SER A 136 -5.35 9.11 -3.27
CA SER A 136 -5.75 9.05 -4.67
C SER A 136 -7.20 9.49 -4.87
N ILE A 137 -7.47 10.15 -6.00
CA ILE A 137 -8.81 10.48 -6.48
C ILE A 137 -8.88 10.14 -7.96
N ARG A 138 -9.85 9.31 -8.35
CA ARG A 138 -10.10 8.96 -9.76
C ARG A 138 -10.87 10.09 -10.47
N PRO A 139 -10.78 10.22 -11.81
CA PRO A 139 -11.54 11.24 -12.55
C PRO A 139 -13.06 11.17 -12.36
N GLY A 140 -13.62 9.98 -12.11
CA GLY A 140 -15.04 9.81 -11.77
C GLY A 140 -15.40 10.40 -10.41
N GLU A 141 -14.55 10.17 -9.41
CA GLU A 141 -14.71 10.64 -8.03
C GLU A 141 -14.52 12.15 -7.95
N LEU A 142 -13.54 12.71 -8.66
CA LEU A 142 -13.38 14.16 -8.76
C LEU A 142 -14.64 14.82 -9.34
N ARG A 143 -15.23 14.25 -10.39
CA ARG A 143 -16.50 14.75 -10.96
C ARG A 143 -17.64 14.69 -9.94
N GLN A 144 -17.74 13.63 -9.14
CA GLN A 144 -18.74 13.53 -8.07
C GLN A 144 -18.52 14.57 -6.97
N LEU A 145 -17.27 14.76 -6.54
CA LEU A 145 -16.91 15.76 -5.55
C LEU A 145 -17.27 17.18 -6.03
N LEU A 146 -16.95 17.50 -7.28
CA LEU A 146 -17.32 18.79 -7.88
C LEU A 146 -18.84 18.99 -7.93
N ARG A 147 -19.66 17.94 -7.98
CA ARG A 147 -21.13 18.08 -7.91
C ARG A 147 -21.59 18.55 -6.54
N LEU A 148 -20.92 18.14 -5.45
CA LEU A 148 -21.22 18.63 -4.10
C LEU A 148 -20.88 20.12 -3.90
N LEU A 149 -20.11 20.71 -4.82
CA LEU A 149 -19.80 22.15 -4.86
C LEU A 149 -20.73 22.93 -5.78
N ARG A 150 -21.50 22.24 -6.64
CA ARG A 150 -22.38 22.92 -7.60
C ARG A 150 -23.60 23.48 -6.89
N ARG A 151 -23.98 24.68 -7.30
CA ARG A 151 -25.26 25.27 -6.95
C ARG A 151 -26.27 24.92 -8.05
N GLU A 152 -27.31 24.17 -7.71
CA GLU A 152 -28.41 23.91 -8.64
C GLU A 152 -29.27 25.17 -8.79
N ARG A 153 -29.72 25.46 -10.02
CA ARG A 153 -30.61 26.61 -10.27
C ARG A 153 -31.93 26.38 -9.53
N GLY A 154 -32.28 27.31 -8.64
CA GLY A 154 -33.49 27.24 -7.81
C GLY A 154 -33.31 26.55 -6.45
N ARG A 155 -32.15 25.93 -6.18
CA ARG A 155 -31.78 25.45 -4.85
C ARG A 155 -30.66 26.30 -4.25
N GLY A 156 -30.60 26.34 -2.92
CA GLY A 156 -29.48 26.93 -2.19
C GLY A 156 -28.16 26.18 -2.48
N PRO A 157 -27.02 26.69 -1.99
CA PRO A 157 -25.78 25.92 -2.03
C PRO A 157 -25.95 24.59 -1.29
N HIS A 158 -25.25 23.54 -1.75
CA HIS A 158 -25.26 22.24 -1.07
C HIS A 158 -24.75 22.41 0.38
N PRO A 159 -25.34 21.73 1.38
CA PRO A 159 -24.93 21.86 2.78
C PRO A 159 -23.46 21.55 3.01
N TYR A 160 -22.88 20.69 2.18
CA TYR A 160 -21.47 20.29 2.26
C TYR A 160 -20.50 21.16 1.44
N THR A 161 -20.93 22.29 0.85
CA THR A 161 -20.04 23.14 0.01
C THR A 161 -18.77 23.55 0.77
N ALA A 162 -18.92 24.22 1.92
CA ALA A 162 -17.76 24.68 2.70
C ALA A 162 -16.94 23.51 3.30
N PRO A 163 -17.54 22.45 3.87
CA PRO A 163 -16.78 21.28 4.30
C PRO A 163 -16.01 20.56 3.17
N VAL A 164 -16.58 20.41 1.98
CA VAL A 164 -15.90 19.78 0.83
C VAL A 164 -14.73 20.63 0.36
N ILE A 165 -14.85 21.97 0.34
CA ILE A 165 -13.71 22.86 0.06
C ILE A 165 -12.59 22.66 1.10
N ARG A 166 -12.94 22.55 2.39
CA ARG A 166 -11.96 22.26 3.45
C ARG A 166 -11.29 20.90 3.25
N ALA A 167 -12.06 19.88 2.87
CA ALA A 167 -11.52 18.56 2.56
C ALA A 167 -10.55 18.61 1.37
N LEU A 168 -10.90 19.31 0.27
CA LEU A 168 -10.03 19.51 -0.89
C LEU A 168 -8.72 20.23 -0.53
N LEU A 169 -8.80 21.31 0.24
CA LEU A 169 -7.61 22.01 0.73
C LEU A 169 -6.75 21.06 1.57
N GLY A 170 -7.39 20.24 2.42
CA GLY A 170 -6.72 19.22 3.22
C GLY A 170 -6.08 18.09 2.42
N MET A 171 -6.64 17.71 1.27
CA MET A 171 -6.06 16.73 0.35
C MET A 171 -4.87 17.30 -0.42
N ALA A 172 -4.99 18.56 -0.86
CA ALA A 172 -3.96 19.27 -1.61
C ALA A 172 -2.75 19.66 -0.74
N ARG A 173 -2.98 19.86 0.55
CA ARG A 173 -1.90 20.06 1.51
C ARG A 173 -1.10 18.77 1.63
N VAL A 174 0.17 18.84 1.23
CA VAL A 174 1.17 17.81 1.53
C VAL A 174 1.56 17.96 3.00
N GLU A 175 0.63 17.65 3.90
CA GLU A 175 0.88 17.55 5.33
C GLU A 175 1.36 16.12 5.64
N GLY A 176 2.54 16.00 6.26
CA GLY A 176 3.14 14.73 6.66
C GLY A 176 4.49 14.44 6.00
N PRO A 177 5.14 13.32 6.38
CA PRO A 177 6.40 12.88 5.78
C PRO A 177 6.23 12.62 4.27
N PRO A 178 7.30 12.78 3.48
CA PRO A 178 7.27 12.51 2.05
C PRO A 178 6.72 11.10 1.80
N ARG A 179 5.83 11.00 0.81
CA ARG A 179 5.16 9.76 0.43
C ARG A 179 5.20 9.59 -1.08
N ALA A 180 5.33 8.36 -1.53
CA ALA A 180 5.28 8.07 -2.96
C ALA A 180 3.87 8.40 -3.51
N LEU A 181 3.82 9.08 -4.66
CA LEU A 181 2.57 9.35 -5.38
C LEU A 181 1.97 8.06 -5.95
N GLN A 182 2.83 7.11 -6.32
CA GLN A 182 2.48 5.77 -6.80
C GLN A 182 3.44 4.77 -6.19
N CYS A 183 2.95 3.59 -5.81
CA CYS A 183 3.77 2.53 -5.25
C CYS A 183 3.34 1.15 -5.75
N PHE A 184 4.30 0.24 -5.83
CA PHE A 184 4.04 -1.17 -6.06
C PHE A 184 3.68 -1.83 -4.73
N ASP A 185 2.62 -2.65 -4.75
CA ASP A 185 2.23 -3.43 -3.58
C ASP A 185 2.91 -4.79 -3.60
N LEU A 186 3.91 -4.96 -2.73
CA LEU A 186 4.67 -6.20 -2.58
C LEU A 186 4.16 -7.07 -1.41
N THR A 187 2.94 -6.83 -0.94
CA THR A 187 2.30 -7.64 0.11
C THR A 187 1.99 -9.09 -0.31
N PRO A 188 1.56 -9.38 -1.57
CA PRO A 188 1.29 -10.77 -1.98
C PRO A 188 2.54 -11.65 -1.86
N GLY A 189 2.39 -12.91 -1.43
CA GLY A 189 3.53 -13.76 -1.06
C GLY A 189 4.53 -14.10 -2.20
N MET A 190 4.11 -13.98 -3.46
CA MET A 190 4.99 -14.15 -4.64
C MET A 190 5.41 -12.81 -5.26
N ALA A 191 4.99 -11.68 -4.68
CA ALA A 191 5.35 -10.36 -5.19
C ALA A 191 6.80 -10.04 -4.81
N GLY A 192 7.51 -9.43 -5.76
CA GLY A 192 8.88 -9.00 -5.61
C GLY A 192 9.39 -8.50 -6.94
N ILE A 193 10.42 -7.65 -6.92
CA ILE A 193 11.01 -7.14 -8.16
C ILE A 193 11.87 -8.26 -8.75
N MET A 194 11.46 -8.79 -9.89
CA MET A 194 12.20 -9.83 -10.59
C MET A 194 12.64 -9.32 -11.96
N VAL A 195 13.87 -9.64 -12.34
CA VAL A 195 14.36 -9.42 -13.71
C VAL A 195 14.37 -10.79 -14.40
N PRO A 196 13.62 -10.98 -15.50
CA PRO A 196 13.57 -12.24 -16.22
C PRO A 196 14.99 -12.69 -16.61
N ALA A 197 15.42 -13.83 -16.05
CA ALA A 197 16.70 -14.50 -16.24
C ALA A 197 17.84 -13.57 -16.69
N VAL A 198 18.48 -12.90 -15.73
CA VAL A 198 19.71 -12.14 -16.00
C VAL A 198 20.71 -13.09 -16.65
N GLN A 199 20.95 -12.93 -17.96
CA GLN A 199 21.83 -13.85 -18.69
C GLN A 199 23.29 -13.66 -18.25
N LYS A 200 23.71 -12.39 -18.10
CA LYS A 200 25.01 -11.98 -17.59
C LYS A 200 24.87 -10.64 -16.87
N TRP A 201 25.50 -10.51 -15.71
CA TRP A 201 25.60 -9.24 -15.01
C TRP A 201 26.51 -8.27 -15.78
N PRO A 202 26.10 -7.02 -16.03
CA PRO A 202 26.96 -6.04 -16.67
C PRO A 202 28.03 -5.52 -15.69
N GLY A 203 29.29 -5.89 -15.91
CA GLY A 203 30.43 -5.34 -15.17
C GLY A 203 30.68 -5.97 -13.80
N GLY A 204 31.55 -5.35 -13.00
CA GLY A 204 31.99 -5.86 -11.70
C GLY A 204 31.18 -5.38 -10.49
N ALA A 205 30.09 -4.65 -10.69
CA ALA A 205 29.26 -4.13 -9.61
C ALA A 205 27.84 -3.78 -10.09
N PHE A 206 26.88 -3.78 -9.18
CA PHE A 206 25.56 -3.18 -9.40
C PHE A 206 25.01 -2.60 -8.10
N ALA A 207 24.08 -1.67 -8.22
CA ALA A 207 23.33 -1.12 -7.09
C ALA A 207 21.84 -1.30 -7.32
N PHE A 208 21.12 -1.66 -6.27
CA PHE A 208 19.67 -1.57 -6.19
C PHE A 208 19.31 -0.35 -5.35
N HIS A 209 18.45 0.52 -5.87
CA HIS A 209 17.93 1.70 -5.17
C HIS A 209 16.41 1.66 -5.19
N ALA A 210 15.78 1.84 -4.04
CA ALA A 210 14.32 2.00 -3.96
C ALA A 210 13.90 2.81 -2.74
N TRP A 211 12.76 3.49 -2.87
CA TRP A 211 11.99 3.95 -1.73
C TRP A 211 11.00 2.88 -1.33
N LEU A 212 10.93 2.57 -0.05
CA LEU A 212 10.01 1.57 0.49
C LEU A 212 9.36 2.05 1.78
N CYS A 213 8.14 1.58 2.02
CA CYS A 213 7.41 1.80 3.25
C CYS A 213 6.96 0.44 3.77
N LEU A 214 7.41 0.07 4.96
CA LEU A 214 7.07 -1.20 5.57
C LEU A 214 6.21 -0.94 6.81
N SER A 215 4.97 -1.42 6.78
CA SER A 215 4.09 -1.36 7.94
C SER A 215 4.28 -2.58 8.83
N GLU A 216 4.21 -2.33 10.14
CA GLU A 216 4.10 -3.36 11.17
C GLU A 216 2.85 -4.23 10.89
N GLU A 217 3.04 -5.54 10.80
CA GLU A 217 1.94 -6.50 10.72
C GLU A 217 1.75 -7.15 12.10
N GLU A 218 0.51 -7.45 12.46
CA GLU A 218 0.27 -8.35 13.59
C GLU A 218 0.96 -9.71 13.34
N PRO A 219 1.55 -10.33 14.37
CA PRO A 219 2.17 -11.63 14.26
C PRO A 219 1.11 -12.67 13.87
N GLU A 220 1.09 -13.06 12.59
CA GLU A 220 0.31 -14.22 12.15
C GLU A 220 0.94 -15.51 12.73
N PRO A 221 0.13 -16.52 13.10
CA PRO A 221 0.65 -17.77 13.62
C PRO A 221 1.65 -18.40 12.64
N LEU A 222 2.69 -19.02 13.19
CA LEU A 222 3.95 -19.50 12.60
C LEU A 222 3.83 -20.57 11.48
N VAL A 223 2.83 -20.49 10.60
CA VAL A 223 2.55 -21.54 9.63
C VAL A 223 3.64 -21.62 8.57
N ARG A 224 4.30 -20.50 8.20
CA ARG A 224 5.56 -20.44 7.42
C ARG A 224 6.31 -19.13 7.69
N PRO A 225 7.66 -19.08 7.58
CA PRO A 225 8.38 -17.82 7.56
C PRO A 225 7.91 -16.98 6.35
N LYS A 226 7.11 -15.95 6.62
CA LYS A 226 6.66 -14.99 5.60
C LYS A 226 7.85 -14.09 5.29
N ARG A 227 8.38 -14.25 4.07
CA ARG A 227 9.46 -13.43 3.54
C ARG A 227 8.86 -12.45 2.53
N ARG A 228 9.03 -11.15 2.76
CA ARG A 228 8.57 -10.12 1.81
C ARG A 228 9.71 -9.82 0.85
N GLN A 229 9.61 -10.29 -0.39
CA GLN A 229 10.69 -10.15 -1.36
C GLN A 229 10.78 -8.71 -1.85
N LEU A 230 11.96 -8.09 -1.69
CA LEU A 230 12.23 -6.78 -2.29
C LEU A 230 12.64 -6.96 -3.75
N TYR A 231 13.71 -7.73 -3.98
CA TYR A 231 14.11 -8.14 -5.33
C TYR A 231 14.68 -9.55 -5.35
N SER A 232 14.50 -10.25 -6.48
CA SER A 232 15.11 -11.56 -6.75
C SER A 232 15.71 -11.56 -8.15
N PHE A 233 17.05 -11.56 -8.23
CA PHE A 233 17.80 -11.49 -9.47
C PHE A 233 18.64 -12.75 -9.66
N PHE A 234 18.02 -13.75 -10.28
CA PHE A 234 18.67 -15.04 -10.53
C PHE A 234 18.95 -15.25 -12.02
N THR A 235 20.10 -15.88 -12.28
CA THR A 235 20.43 -16.43 -13.59
C THR A 235 19.66 -17.73 -13.81
N ALA A 236 19.55 -18.19 -15.07
CA ALA A 236 18.98 -19.50 -15.38
C ALA A 236 19.72 -20.67 -14.70
N GLY A 237 20.97 -20.46 -14.29
CA GLY A 237 21.78 -21.45 -13.58
C GLY A 237 21.54 -21.52 -12.06
N GLY A 238 20.53 -20.80 -11.54
CA GLY A 238 20.17 -20.83 -10.11
C GLY A 238 21.10 -20.04 -9.20
N THR A 239 22.03 -19.26 -9.74
CA THR A 239 22.88 -18.34 -8.97
C THR A 239 22.39 -16.91 -9.13
N GLY A 240 22.54 -16.10 -8.09
CA GLY A 240 21.95 -14.76 -8.09
C GLY A 240 22.09 -13.99 -6.80
N PHE A 241 21.34 -12.90 -6.75
CA PHE A 241 21.29 -11.96 -5.64
C PHE A 241 19.83 -11.72 -5.27
N GLU A 242 19.59 -11.52 -4.00
CA GLU A 242 18.26 -11.20 -3.53
C GLU A 242 18.28 -10.37 -2.25
N ALA A 243 17.21 -9.62 -2.04
CA ALA A 243 16.97 -8.93 -0.78
C ALA A 243 15.50 -9.07 -0.38
N PHE A 244 15.28 -9.13 0.92
CA PHE A 244 13.96 -9.36 1.48
C PHE A 244 13.85 -8.88 2.93
N PHE A 245 12.62 -8.70 3.39
CA PHE A 245 12.32 -8.48 4.80
C PHE A 245 11.85 -9.77 5.47
N THR A 246 12.38 -10.04 6.65
CA THR A 246 11.87 -11.11 7.52
C THR A 246 10.49 -10.72 8.07
N ALA A 247 9.79 -11.66 8.70
CA ALA A 247 8.52 -11.39 9.37
C ALA A 247 8.65 -10.29 10.46
N GLY A 248 9.82 -10.18 11.10
CA GLY A 248 10.13 -9.13 12.08
C GLY A 248 10.59 -7.80 11.47
N GLY A 249 10.49 -7.62 10.15
CA GLY A 249 10.86 -6.38 9.47
C GLY A 249 12.37 -6.13 9.30
N VAL A 250 13.20 -7.16 9.51
CA VAL A 250 14.66 -7.04 9.31
C VAL A 250 14.99 -7.21 7.84
N LEU A 251 15.74 -6.25 7.28
CA LEU A 251 16.27 -6.35 5.92
C LEU A 251 17.40 -7.39 5.87
N VAL A 252 17.30 -8.33 4.94
CA VAL A 252 18.30 -9.35 4.66
C VAL A 252 18.69 -9.28 3.19
N VAL A 253 19.99 -9.21 2.93
CA VAL A 253 20.58 -9.32 1.59
C VAL A 253 21.27 -10.65 1.49
N ALA A 254 21.01 -11.39 0.42
CA ALA A 254 21.58 -12.71 0.19
C ALA A 254 22.21 -12.85 -1.19
N VAL A 255 23.23 -13.71 -1.23
CA VAL A 255 23.93 -14.10 -2.44
C VAL A 255 23.85 -15.62 -2.55
N CYS A 256 23.28 -16.09 -3.65
CA CYS A 256 23.14 -17.49 -3.95
C CYS A 256 24.17 -17.91 -5.01
N THR A 257 24.99 -18.89 -4.65
CA THR A 257 25.92 -19.57 -5.55
C THR A 257 25.49 -21.03 -5.71
N LYS A 258 26.15 -21.78 -6.59
CA LYS A 258 25.85 -23.21 -6.77
C LYS A 258 26.05 -24.05 -5.50
N LYS A 259 26.88 -23.58 -4.57
CA LYS A 259 27.28 -24.33 -3.37
C LYS A 259 26.73 -23.73 -2.08
N ASP A 260 26.68 -22.39 -2.03
CA ASP A 260 26.38 -21.67 -0.80
C ASP A 260 25.28 -20.63 -1.00
N TYR A 261 24.47 -20.48 0.05
CA TYR A 261 23.54 -19.37 0.24
C TYR A 261 24.02 -18.53 1.42
N MET A 262 24.54 -17.34 1.15
CA MET A 262 25.14 -16.47 2.17
C MET A 262 24.28 -15.23 2.37
N THR A 263 24.16 -14.78 3.61
CA THR A 263 23.25 -13.68 3.97
C THR A 263 23.93 -12.64 4.87
N VAL A 264 23.44 -11.41 4.78
CA VAL A 264 23.77 -10.28 5.66
C VAL A 264 22.46 -9.66 6.09
N ALA A 265 22.19 -9.67 7.40
CA ALA A 265 21.02 -9.04 7.99
C ALA A 265 21.38 -7.64 8.53
N LEU A 266 20.43 -6.72 8.49
CA LEU A 266 20.51 -5.39 9.09
C LEU A 266 19.48 -5.24 10.22
N PRO A 267 19.68 -5.89 11.39
CA PRO A 267 18.75 -5.76 12.52
C PRO A 267 18.84 -4.39 13.22
N GLU A 268 19.91 -3.62 12.98
CA GLU A 268 20.19 -2.37 13.69
C GLU A 268 19.34 -1.18 13.18
N PHE A 269 18.57 -1.37 12.09
CA PHE A 269 17.70 -0.35 11.51
C PHE A 269 16.28 -0.88 11.37
N ALA A 270 15.32 -0.22 12.01
CA ALA A 270 13.91 -0.58 11.97
C ALA A 270 13.23 0.07 10.77
N PHE A 271 12.79 -0.73 9.80
CA PHE A 271 12.03 -0.26 8.64
C PHE A 271 10.52 -0.32 8.85
N ASN A 272 10.05 -1.04 9.88
CA ASN A 272 8.65 -1.38 10.13
C ASN A 272 7.84 -0.28 10.84
N ASP A 273 8.29 0.98 10.76
CA ASP A 273 7.68 2.15 11.42
C ASP A 273 6.59 2.82 10.56
N SER A 274 6.26 2.25 9.39
CA SER A 274 5.37 2.83 8.38
C SER A 274 5.82 4.18 7.81
N ALA A 275 7.12 4.50 7.92
CA ALA A 275 7.72 5.62 7.23
C ALA A 275 8.30 5.19 5.87
N TRP A 276 8.48 6.17 4.99
CA TRP A 276 9.19 5.96 3.73
C TRP A 276 10.68 6.06 3.96
N HIS A 277 11.40 4.98 3.64
CA HIS A 277 12.85 4.91 3.69
C HIS A 277 13.45 4.74 2.32
N CYS A 278 14.57 5.41 2.09
CA CYS A 278 15.42 5.20 0.93
C CYS A 278 16.41 4.07 1.23
N VAL A 279 16.45 3.02 0.42
CA VAL A 279 17.36 1.89 0.58
C VAL A 279 18.24 1.72 -0.64
N ASP A 280 19.55 1.71 -0.42
CA ASP A 280 20.55 1.36 -1.42
C ASP A 280 21.29 0.09 -1.01
N ILE A 281 21.34 -0.88 -1.92
CA ILE A 281 22.11 -2.11 -1.74
C ILE A 281 23.10 -2.22 -2.89
N VAL A 282 24.37 -2.01 -2.57
CA VAL A 282 25.48 -1.97 -3.53
C VAL A 282 26.28 -3.25 -3.43
N HIS A 283 26.42 -3.94 -4.55
CA HIS A 283 27.22 -5.16 -4.68
C HIS A 283 28.44 -4.86 -5.53
N VAL A 284 29.64 -5.04 -5.00
CA VAL A 284 30.92 -4.81 -5.69
C VAL A 284 31.75 -6.07 -5.66
N ALA A 285 32.09 -6.63 -6.83
CA ALA A 285 33.04 -7.73 -6.94
C ALA A 285 34.47 -7.26 -6.71
N GLY A 286 35.23 -8.08 -6.03
CA GLY A 286 36.64 -7.84 -5.78
C GLY A 286 37.47 -7.92 -7.07
N ARG A 287 38.41 -6.99 -7.25
CA ARG A 287 39.39 -7.06 -8.33
C ARG A 287 40.41 -8.17 -8.03
N ARG A 288 40.54 -9.14 -8.94
CA ARG A 288 41.53 -10.22 -8.81
C ARG A 288 42.96 -9.64 -8.76
N PRO A 289 43.90 -10.29 -8.05
CA PRO A 289 43.76 -11.58 -7.36
C PRO A 289 43.35 -11.51 -5.87
N PHE A 290 43.41 -10.34 -5.23
CA PHE A 290 43.21 -10.21 -3.77
C PHE A 290 41.92 -9.48 -3.36
N GLY A 291 41.16 -8.94 -4.31
CA GLY A 291 39.94 -8.22 -4.02
C GLY A 291 38.86 -9.15 -3.47
N GLN A 292 38.21 -8.70 -2.40
CA GLN A 292 37.05 -9.36 -1.81
C GLN A 292 35.78 -8.75 -2.39
N ASN A 293 34.71 -9.53 -2.53
CA ASN A 293 33.41 -8.96 -2.90
C ASN A 293 32.74 -8.40 -1.66
N ILE A 294 32.14 -7.23 -1.83
CA ILE A 294 31.61 -6.42 -0.75
C ILE A 294 30.17 -6.08 -1.07
N VAL A 295 29.31 -6.19 -0.07
CA VAL A 295 27.97 -5.63 -0.06
C VAL A 295 27.93 -4.47 0.92
N SER A 296 27.43 -3.33 0.46
CA SER A 296 27.19 -2.15 1.28
C SER A 296 25.70 -1.81 1.26
N ILE A 297 25.10 -1.68 2.44
CA ILE A 297 23.69 -1.36 2.64
C ILE A 297 23.59 0.05 3.22
N TYR A 298 22.86 0.92 2.53
CA TYR A 298 22.55 2.26 2.99
C TYR A 298 21.05 2.37 3.26
N ALA A 299 20.71 3.11 4.31
CA ALA A 299 19.34 3.48 4.63
C ALA A 299 19.28 4.98 4.92
N ASP A 300 18.41 5.68 4.19
CA ASP A 300 18.24 7.13 4.22
C ASP A 300 19.54 7.88 3.95
N GLY A 301 20.30 7.41 2.95
CA GLY A 301 21.58 8.01 2.54
C GLY A 301 22.77 7.70 3.46
N HIS A 302 22.56 7.03 4.59
CA HIS A 302 23.62 6.66 5.53
C HIS A 302 24.05 5.21 5.35
N LEU A 303 25.36 4.96 5.30
CA LEU A 303 25.92 3.60 5.31
C LEU A 303 25.56 2.92 6.64
N ARG A 304 24.78 1.84 6.57
CA ARG A 304 24.35 1.08 7.75
C ARG A 304 25.21 -0.17 7.96
N LYS A 305 25.60 -0.84 6.87
CA LYS A 305 26.37 -2.09 6.97
C LYS A 305 27.24 -2.31 5.76
N THR A 306 28.44 -2.83 5.99
CA THR A 306 29.33 -3.36 4.95
C THR A 306 29.72 -4.78 5.34
N ALA A 307 29.63 -5.71 4.40
CA ALA A 307 29.92 -7.12 4.65
C ALA A 307 30.55 -7.78 3.43
N GLN A 308 31.35 -8.83 3.67
CA GLN A 308 31.99 -9.59 2.62
C GLN A 308 31.17 -10.82 2.28
N LEU A 309 30.88 -11.01 0.99
CA LEU A 309 30.15 -12.18 0.49
C LEU A 309 30.87 -12.77 -0.72
N ARG A 310 30.66 -14.07 -0.99
CA ARG A 310 31.18 -14.69 -2.22
C ARG A 310 30.16 -14.52 -3.33
N PHE A 311 30.51 -13.74 -4.35
CA PHE A 311 29.62 -13.51 -5.48
C PHE A 311 29.69 -14.66 -6.49
N PRO A 312 28.57 -14.97 -7.18
CA PRO A 312 28.66 -15.71 -8.44
C PRO A 312 29.50 -14.91 -9.44
N SER A 313 30.07 -15.58 -10.46
CA SER A 313 30.91 -14.92 -11.46
C SER A 313 30.14 -13.79 -12.15
N LEU A 314 30.47 -12.55 -11.79
CA LEU A 314 30.11 -11.35 -12.56
C LEU A 314 31.11 -11.29 -13.72
N HIS A 315 30.73 -11.78 -14.90
CA HIS A 315 31.58 -11.68 -16.08
C HIS A 315 31.66 -10.22 -16.56
N GLU A 316 32.81 -9.81 -17.07
CA GLU A 316 32.91 -8.54 -17.79
C GLU A 316 32.07 -8.58 -19.08
N ALA A 317 31.26 -7.52 -19.23
CA ALA A 317 30.46 -7.09 -20.38
C ALA A 317 29.40 -8.05 -20.95
N CYS A 318 28.13 -7.74 -20.65
CA CYS A 318 27.17 -7.60 -21.74
C CYS A 318 27.39 -6.22 -22.37
N ARG A 319 27.50 -6.11 -23.71
CA ARG A 319 27.60 -4.81 -24.39
C ARG A 319 26.28 -4.00 -24.33
N ASN A 320 25.21 -4.65 -23.89
CA ASN A 320 23.89 -4.04 -23.77
C ASN A 320 23.58 -3.86 -22.29
N ASN A 321 23.58 -2.60 -21.85
CA ASN A 321 23.09 -2.21 -20.53
C ASN A 321 21.59 -2.53 -20.46
N ILE A 322 21.18 -3.31 -19.45
CA ILE A 322 19.77 -3.62 -19.23
C ILE A 322 19.19 -2.48 -18.39
N CYS A 323 18.34 -1.66 -19.01
CA CYS A 323 17.47 -0.71 -18.32
C CYS A 323 16.09 -1.37 -18.20
N LEU A 324 15.61 -1.59 -16.98
CA LEU A 324 14.26 -2.09 -16.76
C LEU A 324 13.47 -0.99 -16.06
N ASP A 325 12.72 -0.22 -16.86
CA ASP A 325 11.72 0.71 -16.38
C ASP A 325 10.46 -0.11 -16.02
N LEU A 326 10.08 -0.08 -14.74
CA LEU A 326 8.87 -0.75 -14.25
C LEU A 326 7.66 0.20 -14.22
N SER A 327 7.83 1.47 -14.63
CA SER A 327 6.74 2.45 -14.66
C SER A 327 5.80 2.20 -15.85
N PRO A 328 4.48 2.23 -15.64
CA PRO A 328 3.54 2.24 -16.75
C PRO A 328 3.66 3.58 -17.51
N GLY A 329 4.18 3.54 -18.74
CA GLY A 329 4.11 4.66 -19.68
C GLY A 329 5.25 5.68 -19.63
N HIS A 330 6.42 5.35 -19.06
CA HIS A 330 7.62 6.21 -19.06
C HIS A 330 7.41 7.62 -18.45
N GLY A 331 6.37 7.81 -17.64
CA GLY A 331 6.02 9.09 -17.02
C GLY A 331 6.69 9.36 -15.67
N LEU A 332 7.52 8.43 -15.20
CA LEU A 332 8.31 8.52 -13.98
C LEU A 332 9.74 8.04 -14.28
N ASP A 333 10.74 8.79 -13.82
CA ASP A 333 12.14 8.53 -14.17
C ASP A 333 12.68 7.25 -13.51
N GLY A 334 12.76 6.18 -14.28
CA GLY A 334 13.69 5.08 -14.06
C GLY A 334 14.94 5.28 -14.90
N ARG A 335 16.07 5.68 -14.30
CA ARG A 335 17.34 5.66 -15.05
C ARG A 335 18.58 5.39 -14.21
N LEU A 336 19.23 4.26 -14.51
CA LEU A 336 20.66 4.05 -14.29
C LEU A 336 21.44 4.88 -15.32
N THR A 337 22.10 5.97 -14.90
CA THR A 337 23.08 6.69 -15.73
C THR A 337 24.48 6.55 -15.17
N GLY A 338 25.32 5.85 -15.92
CA GLY A 338 26.73 5.56 -15.62
C GLY A 338 27.72 6.65 -15.99
N HIS A 339 27.31 7.92 -16.10
CA HIS A 339 28.28 9.02 -16.31
C HIS A 339 27.78 10.30 -15.63
N LYS A 340 28.41 10.62 -14.49
CA LYS A 340 28.25 11.84 -13.68
C LYS A 340 26.99 11.88 -12.77
N VAL A 341 27.23 11.95 -11.46
CA VAL A 341 26.22 12.37 -10.48
C VAL A 341 25.82 13.80 -10.81
N VAL A 342 24.58 14.00 -11.22
CA VAL A 342 23.94 15.33 -11.25
C VAL A 342 22.71 15.24 -10.37
N ASN A 343 22.80 15.83 -9.18
CA ASN A 343 21.64 16.09 -8.34
C ASN A 343 20.83 17.19 -9.02
N TRP A 344 19.61 16.88 -9.47
CA TRP A 344 18.65 17.92 -9.81
C TRP A 344 17.71 18.11 -8.63
N ASP A 345 17.94 19.22 -7.94
CA ASP A 345 17.03 19.79 -6.96
C ASP A 345 15.81 20.29 -7.74
N ILE A 346 14.65 19.61 -7.64
CA ILE A 346 13.41 20.17 -8.17
C ILE A 346 12.86 21.13 -7.12
N LYS A 347 13.50 22.30 -7.04
CA LYS A 347 12.79 23.53 -6.72
C LYS A 347 12.27 24.13 -8.03
N VAL A 348 10.94 24.20 -8.08
CA VAL A 348 10.13 25.25 -8.72
C VAL A 348 10.36 25.46 -10.22
N HIS A 349 9.35 25.14 -11.04
CA HIS A 349 8.57 26.16 -11.76
C HIS A 349 7.19 25.62 -12.16
#